data_AF-A0A830CYG9-F1
#
_entry.id   AF-A0A830CYG9-F1
#
_cell.length_a   1.000
_cell.length_b   1.000
_cell.length_c   1.000
_cell.angle_alpha   90.00
_cell.angle_beta   90.00
_cell.angle_gamma   90.00
#
_symmetry.space_group_name_H-M   'P 1'
#
loop_
_entity.id
_entity.type
_entity.pdbx_description
1 polymer ?
#
loop_
_entity_poly.entity_id
_entity_poly.type
_entity_poly.pdbx_seq_one_letter_code
_entity_poly.pdbx_strand_id
1 'polypeptide(L)'
;QSSLAAARADNFYYPPEWDPKKGGLNKFHGQHALRERAKKIDQGILVIRFEMPYNIWCGGCESMIAKGVRFNAEKNQVGNYYSTKIWSFTMKSACCSHEIVIQTVPQNCEYLIISGARKKIEEYDAEDAETMVLPVDNDKTKLSDPFKRLEHQEGDIKKKKEAEPLIFRLQRVSDSRSKNPKHGP
;
A
#
# COMPACT_ATOMS: atom_id res chain seq x y z
N GLN A 1 -32.96 -2.47 -14.41
CA GLN A 1 -33.89 -1.52 -13.78
C GLN A 1 -33.31 -1.07 -12.44
N SER A 2 -33.01 0.23 -12.36
CA SER A 2 -32.65 1.09 -11.21
C SER A 2 -32.21 0.43 -9.88
N SER A 3 -30.90 0.35 -9.65
CA SER A 3 -30.29 0.01 -8.34
C SER A 3 -30.06 1.23 -7.44
N LEU A 4 -30.20 2.45 -7.98
CA LEU A 4 -29.97 3.70 -7.23
C LEU A 4 -31.17 4.15 -6.41
N ALA A 5 -32.40 3.92 -6.87
CA ALA A 5 -33.62 4.28 -6.12
C ALA A 5 -33.76 3.52 -4.79
N ALA A 6 -33.15 2.33 -4.68
CA ALA A 6 -33.21 1.51 -3.46
C ALA A 6 -32.16 1.88 -2.40
N ALA A 7 -31.07 2.57 -2.77
CA ALA A 7 -29.97 2.86 -1.85
C ALA A 7 -30.29 3.98 -0.84
N ARG A 8 -31.29 4.81 -1.15
CA ARG A 8 -31.86 5.87 -0.29
C ARG A 8 -33.38 5.89 -0.39
N ALA A 9 -34.00 4.71 -0.43
CA ALA A 9 -35.45 4.63 -0.43
C ALA A 9 -35.96 5.01 0.97
N ASP A 10 -36.82 6.02 1.04
CA ASP A 10 -37.45 6.45 2.30
C ASP A 10 -38.39 5.38 2.86
N ASN A 11 -38.84 4.44 2.03
CA ASN A 11 -39.67 3.31 2.45
C ASN A 11 -39.34 2.04 1.65
N PHE A 12 -39.15 0.92 2.36
CA PHE A 12 -39.10 -0.42 1.77
C PHE A 12 -40.50 -1.04 1.80
N TYR A 13 -40.82 -1.88 0.81
CA TYR A 13 -42.05 -2.68 0.87
C TYR A 13 -41.90 -3.73 1.96
N TYR A 14 -42.77 -3.67 2.96
CA TYR A 14 -42.91 -4.68 4.00
C TYR A 14 -44.14 -5.54 3.68
N PRO A 15 -44.00 -6.87 3.54
CA PRO A 15 -45.14 -7.73 3.29
C PRO A 15 -46.10 -7.72 4.49
N PRO A 16 -47.41 -7.93 4.28
CA PRO A 16 -48.43 -7.80 5.33
C PRO A 16 -48.27 -8.79 6.49
N GLU A 17 -47.53 -9.88 6.28
CA GLU A 17 -47.21 -10.89 7.30
C GLU A 17 -45.98 -10.53 8.15
N TRP A 18 -45.25 -9.47 7.80
CA TRP A 18 -44.03 -9.05 8.50
C TRP A 18 -44.36 -8.21 9.73
N ASP A 19 -43.99 -8.72 10.90
CA ASP A 19 -44.04 -7.96 12.15
C ASP A 19 -42.67 -7.32 12.46
N PRO A 20 -42.62 -6.03 12.81
CA PRO A 20 -41.38 -5.37 13.22
C PRO A 20 -40.66 -6.04 14.40
N LYS A 21 -41.41 -6.73 15.27
CA LYS A 21 -40.86 -7.47 16.43
C LYS A 21 -40.07 -8.71 16.02
N LYS A 22 -40.30 -9.27 14.82
CA LYS A 22 -39.61 -10.48 14.31
C LYS A 22 -38.23 -10.17 13.71
N GLY A 23 -37.87 -8.89 13.57
CA GLY A 23 -36.57 -8.40 13.09
C GLY A 23 -36.65 -7.78 11.69
N GLY A 24 -35.50 -7.36 11.14
CA GLY A 24 -35.46 -6.69 9.84
C GLY A 24 -35.91 -7.58 8.66
N LEU A 25 -36.26 -6.96 7.54
CA LEU A 25 -36.80 -7.62 6.34
C LEU A 25 -35.92 -8.78 5.82
N ASN A 26 -34.60 -8.65 5.90
CA ASN A 26 -33.67 -9.72 5.54
C ASN A 26 -33.88 -11.01 6.37
N LYS A 27 -34.13 -10.86 7.68
CA LYS A 27 -34.39 -11.99 8.58
C LYS A 27 -35.73 -12.65 8.27
N PHE A 28 -36.73 -11.86 7.87
CA PHE A 28 -38.04 -12.36 7.43
C PHE A 28 -37.93 -13.19 6.15
N HIS A 29 -37.11 -12.77 5.19
CA HIS A 29 -36.83 -13.55 3.99
C HIS A 29 -35.80 -14.68 4.20
N GLY A 30 -35.32 -14.90 5.44
CA GLY A 30 -34.30 -15.90 5.75
C GLY A 30 -32.93 -15.62 5.09
N GLN A 31 -32.70 -14.39 4.62
CA GLN A 31 -31.46 -14.01 3.95
C GLN A 31 -30.51 -13.30 4.91
N HIS A 32 -29.22 -13.66 4.85
CA HIS A 32 -28.19 -12.92 5.57
C HIS A 32 -27.94 -11.56 4.90
N ALA A 33 -27.66 -10.52 5.70
CA ALA A 33 -27.43 -9.16 5.19
C ALA A 33 -26.28 -9.08 4.17
N LEU A 34 -25.24 -9.90 4.37
CA LEU A 34 -24.08 -10.01 3.47
C LEU A 34 -24.25 -11.04 2.35
N ARG A 35 -25.41 -11.71 2.27
CA ARG A 35 -25.78 -12.71 1.24
C ARG A 35 -24.66 -13.74 1.02
N GLU A 36 -24.27 -13.98 -0.22
CA GLU A 36 -23.26 -14.97 -0.63
C GLU A 36 -21.89 -14.77 0.02
N ARG A 37 -21.52 -13.54 0.41
CA ARG A 37 -20.24 -13.28 1.08
C ARG A 37 -20.14 -13.94 2.45
N ALA A 38 -21.28 -14.18 3.09
CA ALA A 38 -21.40 -14.81 4.39
C ALA A 38 -21.76 -16.31 4.29
N LYS A 39 -21.57 -16.94 3.12
CA LYS A 39 -21.89 -18.36 2.92
C LYS A 39 -21.18 -19.30 3.92
N LYS A 40 -19.99 -18.91 4.39
CA LYS A 40 -19.18 -19.67 5.36
C LYS A 40 -19.07 -18.98 6.73
N ILE A 41 -20.04 -18.15 7.09
CA ILE A 41 -19.98 -17.38 8.33
C ILE A 41 -19.99 -18.28 9.58
N ASP A 42 -20.60 -19.46 9.51
CA ASP A 42 -20.60 -20.46 10.58
C ASP A 42 -19.19 -20.96 10.92
N GLN A 43 -18.27 -20.90 9.94
CA GLN A 43 -16.85 -21.23 10.08
C GLN A 43 -16.00 -20.00 10.46
N GLY A 44 -16.63 -18.84 10.67
CA GLY A 44 -15.95 -17.56 10.90
C GLY A 44 -15.31 -16.95 9.65
N ILE A 45 -15.61 -17.48 8.46
CA ILE A 45 -15.01 -17.08 7.20
C ILE A 45 -15.93 -16.09 6.49
N LEU A 46 -15.40 -14.90 6.17
CA LEU A 46 -16.11 -13.88 5.40
C LEU A 46 -15.38 -13.58 4.09
N VAL A 47 -16.10 -13.60 2.97
CA VAL A 47 -15.53 -13.19 1.68
C VAL A 47 -15.53 -11.67 1.58
N ILE A 48 -14.35 -11.07 1.46
CA ILE A 48 -14.14 -9.63 1.33
C ILE A 48 -13.43 -9.27 0.02
N ARG A 49 -13.48 -7.99 -0.36
CA ARG A 49 -12.66 -7.47 -1.45
C ARG A 49 -11.36 -6.91 -0.87
N PHE A 50 -10.25 -7.56 -1.18
CA PHE A 50 -8.93 -7.23 -0.66
C PHE A 50 -8.06 -6.61 -1.75
N GLU A 51 -7.34 -5.53 -1.43
CA GLU A 51 -6.40 -4.86 -2.34
C GLU A 51 -4.98 -5.20 -1.92
N MET A 52 -4.12 -5.57 -2.88
CA MET A 52 -2.74 -5.94 -2.59
C MET A 52 -1.93 -4.75 -2.03
N PRO A 53 -1.30 -4.87 -0.84
CA PRO A 53 -0.61 -3.75 -0.20
C PRO A 53 0.72 -3.37 -0.87
N TYR A 54 1.38 -4.33 -1.52
CA TYR A 54 2.67 -4.15 -2.20
C TYR A 54 2.80 -5.11 -3.39
N ASN A 55 3.84 -4.90 -4.20
CA ASN A 55 4.14 -5.75 -5.36
C ASN A 55 4.60 -7.14 -4.88
N ILE A 56 4.03 -8.19 -5.44
CA ILE A 56 4.36 -9.58 -5.10
C ILE A 56 4.58 -10.40 -6.37
N TRP A 57 5.35 -11.48 -6.25
CA TRP A 57 5.46 -12.49 -7.29
C TRP A 57 4.70 -13.74 -6.88
N CYS A 58 3.87 -14.27 -7.77
CA CYS A 58 3.13 -15.50 -7.52
C CYS A 58 4.08 -16.70 -7.46
N GLY A 59 3.95 -17.56 -6.46
CA GLY A 59 4.80 -18.75 -6.30
C GLY A 59 4.54 -19.85 -7.33
N GLY A 60 3.40 -19.84 -8.02
CA GLY A 60 3.05 -20.87 -9.01
C GLY A 60 3.44 -20.53 -10.45
N CYS A 61 3.12 -19.32 -10.91
CA CYS A 61 3.28 -18.90 -12.31
C CYS A 61 4.37 -17.82 -12.49
N GLU A 62 5.04 -17.40 -11.40
CA GLU A 62 6.01 -16.30 -11.36
C GLU A 62 5.53 -14.96 -11.96
N SER A 63 4.23 -14.79 -12.20
CA SER A 63 3.69 -13.50 -12.64
C SER A 63 3.76 -12.48 -11.52
N MET A 64 4.10 -11.24 -11.88
CA MET A 64 4.01 -10.11 -10.95
C MET A 64 2.55 -9.71 -10.71
N ILE A 65 2.18 -9.54 -9.44
CA ILE A 65 0.92 -8.93 -9.02
C ILE A 65 1.27 -7.57 -8.45
N ALA A 66 0.76 -6.52 -9.09
CA ALA A 66 1.01 -5.15 -8.69
C ALA A 66 0.25 -4.79 -7.40
N LYS A 67 0.77 -3.79 -6.68
CA LYS A 67 0.06 -3.09 -5.61
C LYS A 67 -1.29 -2.57 -6.12
N GLY A 68 -2.33 -2.72 -5.30
CA GLY A 68 -3.69 -2.26 -5.60
C GLY A 68 -4.54 -3.24 -6.42
N VAL A 69 -3.99 -4.38 -6.89
CA VAL A 69 -4.80 -5.41 -7.54
C VAL A 69 -5.84 -5.97 -6.56
N ARG A 70 -7.08 -6.06 -7.03
CA ARG A 70 -8.25 -6.45 -6.23
C ARG A 70 -8.54 -7.95 -6.32
N PHE A 71 -8.68 -8.59 -5.18
CA PHE A 71 -9.05 -10.01 -5.05
C PHE A 71 -10.33 -10.18 -4.23
N ASN A 72 -11.05 -11.27 -4.50
CA ASN A 72 -11.99 -11.82 -3.54
C ASN A 72 -11.19 -12.71 -2.59
N ALA A 73 -11.11 -12.34 -1.32
CA ALA A 73 -10.33 -13.04 -0.30
C ALA A 73 -11.24 -13.58 0.80
N GLU A 74 -10.95 -14.79 1.27
CA GLU A 74 -11.54 -15.37 2.46
C GLU A 74 -10.80 -14.81 3.69
N LYS A 75 -11.52 -14.03 4.50
CA LYS A 75 -11.02 -13.44 5.75
C LYS A 75 -11.32 -14.38 6.91
N ASN A 76 -10.25 -14.85 7.56
CA ASN A 76 -10.28 -15.76 8.69
C ASN A 76 -9.55 -15.14 9.89
N GLN A 77 -10.05 -15.36 11.11
CA GLN A 77 -9.33 -14.99 12.34
C GLN A 77 -8.43 -16.16 12.76
N VAL A 78 -7.11 -15.95 12.83
CA VAL A 78 -6.14 -17.01 13.18
C VAL A 78 -5.63 -16.89 14.61
N GLY A 79 -5.56 -15.68 15.15
CA GLY A 79 -5.08 -15.43 16.51
C GLY A 79 -5.35 -14.01 16.98
N ASN A 80 -4.75 -13.63 18.10
CA ASN A 80 -4.81 -12.27 18.65
C ASN A 80 -3.41 -11.82 19.08
N TYR A 81 -3.07 -10.56 18.79
CA TYR A 81 -1.93 -9.86 19.36
C TYR A 81 -2.44 -8.91 20.45
N TYR A 82 -2.30 -9.31 21.72
CA TYR A 82 -2.99 -8.70 22.85
C TYR A 82 -4.52 -8.64 22.62
N SER A 83 -5.10 -7.45 22.53
CA SER A 83 -6.53 -7.22 22.23
C SER A 83 -6.84 -7.16 20.73
N THR A 84 -5.82 -7.07 19.85
CA THR A 84 -5.99 -6.86 18.41
C THR A 84 -6.02 -8.20 17.68
N LYS A 85 -7.08 -8.45 16.90
CA LYS A 85 -7.23 -9.70 16.13
C LYS A 85 -6.22 -9.77 14.98
N ILE A 86 -5.60 -10.94 14.80
CA ILE A 86 -4.76 -11.27 13.65
C ILE A 86 -5.64 -11.91 12.58
N TRP A 87 -5.69 -11.28 11.41
CA TRP A 87 -6.46 -11.73 10.27
C TRP A 87 -5.57 -12.44 9.27
N SER A 88 -6.06 -13.55 8.73
CA SER A 88 -5.51 -14.25 7.58
C SER A 88 -6.43 -14.07 6.39
N PHE A 89 -5.85 -13.75 5.26
CA PHE A 89 -6.53 -13.55 3.99
C PHE A 89 -6.03 -14.58 3.01
N THR A 90 -6.93 -15.49 2.63
CA THR A 90 -6.68 -16.51 1.63
C THR A 90 -7.31 -16.08 0.32
N MET A 91 -6.55 -16.09 -0.76
CA MET A 91 -7.04 -15.70 -2.09
C MET A 91 -6.38 -16.51 -3.20
N LYS A 92 -7.01 -16.53 -4.37
CA LYS A 92 -6.48 -17.22 -5.54
C LYS A 92 -5.89 -16.23 -6.54
N SER A 93 -4.70 -16.55 -7.05
CA SER A 93 -4.06 -15.77 -8.11
C SER A 93 -4.88 -15.80 -9.39
N ALA A 94 -4.93 -14.67 -10.09
CA ALA A 94 -5.66 -14.55 -11.35
C ALA A 94 -5.01 -15.34 -12.50
N CYS A 95 -3.69 -15.55 -12.48
CA CYS A 95 -2.97 -16.25 -13.56
C CYS A 95 -3.19 -17.78 -13.52
N CYS A 96 -2.99 -18.39 -12.36
CA CYS A 96 -2.84 -19.85 -12.21
C CYS A 96 -3.75 -20.44 -11.14
N SER A 97 -4.65 -19.64 -10.56
CA SER A 97 -5.51 -20.05 -9.44
C SER A 97 -4.77 -20.57 -8.20
N HIS A 98 -3.46 -20.31 -8.10
CA HIS A 98 -2.64 -20.68 -6.95
C HIS A 98 -3.07 -19.91 -5.70
N GLU A 99 -3.10 -20.59 -4.57
CA GLU A 99 -3.54 -20.04 -3.29
C GLU A 99 -2.43 -19.21 -2.65
N ILE A 100 -2.77 -17.98 -2.28
CA ILE A 100 -1.87 -17.02 -1.62
C ILE A 100 -2.47 -16.71 -0.25
N VAL A 101 -1.66 -16.84 0.79
CA VAL A 101 -2.06 -16.58 2.18
C VAL A 101 -1.26 -15.42 2.74
N ILE A 102 -1.97 -14.38 3.17
CA ILE A 102 -1.40 -13.17 3.76
C ILE A 102 -1.96 -12.98 5.16
N GLN A 103 -1.12 -12.64 6.13
CA GLN A 103 -1.54 -12.31 7.49
C GLN A 103 -1.17 -10.89 7.89
N THR A 104 -1.98 -10.30 8.77
CA THR A 104 -1.68 -9.02 9.41
C THR A 104 -0.77 -9.22 10.62
N VAL A 105 0.25 -8.40 10.76
CA VAL A 105 1.09 -8.34 11.97
C VAL A 105 0.91 -6.98 12.63
N PRO A 106 0.07 -6.88 13.69
CA PRO A 106 -0.21 -5.62 14.35
C PRO A 106 1.02 -4.95 15.00
N GLN A 107 2.05 -5.72 15.35
CA GLN A 107 3.29 -5.20 15.97
C GLN A 107 4.03 -4.22 15.05
N ASN A 108 4.11 -4.54 13.75
CA ASN A 108 4.85 -3.74 12.78
C ASN A 108 3.93 -2.94 11.85
N CYS A 109 2.61 -3.04 12.02
CA CYS A 109 1.60 -2.47 11.11
C CYS A 109 1.75 -2.97 9.66
N GLU A 110 2.18 -4.22 9.47
CA GLU A 110 2.51 -4.79 8.17
C GLU A 110 1.66 -6.02 7.81
N TYR A 111 1.64 -6.33 6.52
CA TYR A 111 1.11 -7.59 6.00
C TYR A 111 2.27 -8.50 5.64
N LEU A 112 2.29 -9.73 6.17
CA LEU A 112 3.27 -10.76 5.84
C LEU A 112 2.65 -11.81 4.94
N ILE A 113 3.39 -12.23 3.91
CA ILE A 113 3.02 -13.39 3.11
C ILE A 113 3.50 -14.64 3.85
N ILE A 114 2.58 -15.58 4.09
CA ILE A 114 2.93 -16.87 4.70
C ILE A 114 3.23 -17.90 3.61
N SER A 115 2.40 -17.93 2.57
CA SER A 115 2.53 -18.91 1.50
C SER A 115 1.99 -18.39 0.17
N GLY A 116 2.48 -19.01 -0.91
CA GLY A 116 1.96 -18.82 -2.26
C GLY A 116 2.45 -17.60 -3.02
N ALA A 117 3.25 -16.72 -2.38
CA ALA A 117 3.87 -15.59 -3.04
C ALA A 117 5.18 -15.17 -2.36
N ARG A 118 6.01 -14.40 -3.07
CA ARG A 118 7.16 -13.68 -2.51
C ARG A 118 6.95 -12.18 -2.64
N LYS A 119 7.34 -11.41 -1.62
CA LYS A 119 7.34 -9.95 -1.68
C LYS A 119 8.39 -9.50 -2.69
N LYS A 120 8.04 -8.58 -3.58
CA LYS A 120 9.04 -7.88 -4.39
C LYS A 120 9.71 -6.85 -3.48
N ILE A 121 11.01 -7.02 -3.27
CA ILE A 121 11.83 -6.05 -2.55
C ILE A 121 12.24 -5.01 -3.59
N GLU A 122 11.82 -3.76 -3.39
CA GLU A 122 12.28 -2.60 -4.15
C GLU A 122 13.29 -1.88 -3.26
N GLU A 123 14.39 -2.56 -2.96
CA GLU A 123 15.56 -1.90 -2.39
C GLU A 123 16.19 -1.09 -3.52
N TYR A 124 16.23 0.22 -3.33
CA TYR A 124 17.01 1.10 -4.18
C TYR A 124 18.48 0.86 -3.84
N ASP A 125 19.11 -0.03 -4.59
CA ASP A 125 20.56 -0.19 -4.50
C ASP A 125 21.21 1.05 -5.15
N ALA A 126 22.10 1.71 -4.42
CA ALA A 126 22.75 2.93 -4.89
C ALA A 126 23.61 2.65 -6.14
N GLU A 127 24.06 1.40 -6.31
CA GLU A 127 24.81 0.93 -7.47
C GLU A 127 23.96 0.94 -8.76
N ASP A 128 22.66 0.62 -8.66
CA ASP A 128 21.75 0.53 -9.81
C ASP A 128 21.27 1.92 -10.30
N ALA A 129 21.47 2.96 -9.49
CA ALA A 129 21.00 4.33 -9.75
C ALA A 129 22.08 5.28 -10.33
N GLU A 130 23.26 4.76 -10.73
CA GLU A 130 24.43 5.55 -11.19
C GLU A 130 24.76 6.74 -10.27
N THR A 131 24.39 6.66 -9.00
CA THR A 131 24.63 7.72 -8.03
C THR A 131 25.93 7.40 -7.31
N MET A 132 26.86 8.35 -7.28
CA MET A 132 28.16 8.15 -6.63
C MET A 132 27.95 7.71 -5.17
N VAL A 133 28.41 6.50 -4.85
CA VAL A 133 28.51 6.04 -3.46
C VAL A 133 29.51 6.97 -2.79
N LEU A 134 29.01 7.89 -1.95
CA LEU A 134 29.88 8.73 -1.14
C LEU A 134 30.78 7.79 -0.30
N PRO A 135 32.09 8.07 -0.15
CA PRO A 135 32.96 7.27 0.70
C PRO A 135 32.53 7.46 2.15
N VAL A 136 31.67 6.57 2.60
CA VAL A 136 30.83 6.79 3.78
C VAL A 136 31.47 6.23 5.06
N ASP A 137 32.44 5.33 4.94
CA ASP A 137 32.94 4.57 6.08
C ASP A 137 33.90 5.36 6.99
N ASN A 138 34.60 6.36 6.45
CA ASN A 138 35.50 7.20 7.24
C ASN A 138 34.80 8.43 7.87
N ASP A 139 33.66 8.85 7.33
CA ASP A 139 32.95 10.05 7.78
C ASP A 139 31.77 9.72 8.70
N LYS A 140 31.10 8.58 8.56
CA LYS A 140 30.01 8.17 9.47
C LYS A 140 30.45 8.07 10.93
N THR A 141 31.64 7.53 11.18
CA THR A 141 32.22 7.45 12.53
C THR A 141 32.63 8.83 13.06
N LYS A 142 33.11 9.73 12.20
CA LYS A 142 33.47 11.11 12.57
C LYS A 142 32.24 12.02 12.79
N LEU A 143 31.12 11.77 12.10
CA LEU A 143 29.85 12.47 12.31
C LEU A 143 29.03 11.97 13.51
N SER A 144 29.50 10.93 14.20
CA SER A 144 28.90 10.50 15.48
C SER A 144 29.15 11.53 16.59
N ASP A 145 30.28 12.25 16.52
CA ASP A 145 30.61 13.34 17.43
C ASP A 145 29.75 14.59 17.11
N PRO A 146 28.97 15.13 18.06
CA PRO A 146 28.06 16.25 17.80
C PRO A 146 28.80 17.54 17.38
N PHE A 147 30.02 17.76 17.87
CA PHE A 147 30.85 18.93 17.50
C PHE A 147 31.35 18.86 16.05
N LYS A 148 31.88 17.71 15.61
CA LYS A 148 32.35 17.53 14.22
C LYS A 148 31.22 17.64 13.21
N ARG A 149 30.02 17.13 13.55
CA ARG A 149 28.83 17.30 12.71
C ARG A 149 28.47 18.77 12.54
N LEU A 150 28.59 19.58 13.59
CA LEU A 150 28.27 21.00 13.55
C LEU A 150 29.29 21.80 12.72
N GLU A 151 30.59 21.50 12.87
CA GLU A 151 31.65 22.11 12.05
C GLU A 151 31.51 21.79 10.56
N HIS A 152 31.19 20.53 10.22
CA HIS A 152 30.89 20.14 8.83
C HIS A 152 29.67 20.88 8.28
N GLN A 153 28.58 20.96 9.06
CA GLN A 153 27.38 21.71 8.66
C GLN A 153 27.69 23.19 8.42
N GLU A 154 28.47 23.84 9.28
CA GLU A 154 28.89 25.24 9.07
C GLU A 154 29.78 25.40 7.82
N GLY A 155 30.69 24.46 7.60
CA GLY A 155 31.53 24.42 6.40
C GLY A 155 30.70 24.31 5.11
N ASP A 156 29.69 23.44 5.11
CA ASP A 156 28.79 23.26 3.96
C ASP A 156 27.91 24.48 3.73
N ILE A 157 27.44 25.15 4.80
CA ILE A 157 26.71 26.42 4.69
C ILE A 157 27.59 27.54 4.10
N LYS A 158 28.87 27.62 4.47
CA LYS A 158 29.82 28.59 3.90
C LYS A 158 30.05 28.34 2.42
N LYS A 159 30.36 27.09 2.04
CA LYS A 159 30.51 26.68 0.63
C LYS A 159 29.27 26.99 -0.19
N LYS A 160 28.08 26.73 0.37
CA LYS A 160 26.81 27.08 -0.28
C LYS A 160 26.69 28.57 -0.56
N LYS A 161 26.98 29.43 0.43
CA LYS A 161 26.94 30.90 0.27
C LYS A 161 27.95 31.41 -0.76
N GLU A 162 29.14 30.81 -0.80
CA GLU A 162 30.18 31.17 -1.78
C GLU A 162 29.79 30.77 -3.22
N ALA A 163 29.15 29.61 -3.38
CA ALA A 163 28.70 29.12 -4.68
C ALA A 163 27.42 29.81 -5.19
N GLU A 164 26.57 30.32 -4.30
CA GLU A 164 25.29 30.97 -4.61
C GLU A 164 25.36 32.06 -5.71
N PRO A 165 26.27 33.06 -5.66
CA PRO A 165 26.36 34.08 -6.71
C PRO A 165 26.86 33.54 -8.06
N LEU A 166 27.61 32.44 -8.06
CA LEU A 166 28.02 31.76 -9.30
C LEU A 166 26.82 31.03 -9.92
N ILE A 167 26.08 30.27 -9.11
CA ILE A 167 24.89 29.54 -9.55
C ILE A 167 23.85 30.52 -10.10
N PHE A 168 23.61 31.64 -9.43
CA PHE A 168 22.67 32.66 -9.91
C PHE A 168 23.09 33.28 -11.26
N ARG A 169 24.39 33.49 -11.48
CA ARG A 169 24.92 33.94 -12.78
C ARG A 169 24.71 32.89 -13.86
N LEU A 170 25.01 31.63 -13.58
CA LEU A 170 24.80 30.52 -14.52
C LEU A 170 23.33 30.34 -14.88
N GLN A 171 22.44 30.45 -13.90
CA GLN A 171 20.99 30.35 -14.10
C GLN A 171 20.48 31.49 -15.01
N ARG A 172 20.94 32.72 -14.80
CA ARG A 172 20.62 33.86 -15.69
C ARG A 172 21.08 33.63 -17.13
N VAL A 173 22.27 33.07 -17.33
CA VAL A 173 22.79 32.72 -18.66
C VAL A 173 22.00 31.59 -19.30
N SER A 174 21.57 30.59 -18.52
CA SER A 174 20.72 29.51 -18.99
C SER A 174 19.34 30.03 -19.42
N ASP A 175 18.71 30.87 -18.60
CA ASP A 175 17.39 31.45 -18.88
C ASP A 175 17.40 32.35 -20.12
N SER A 176 18.48 33.10 -20.34
CA SER A 176 18.63 33.94 -21.54
C SER A 176 18.83 33.10 -22.81
N ARG A 177 19.58 31.99 -22.73
CA ARG A 177 19.72 31.02 -23.82
C ARG A 177 18.39 30.30 -24.11
N SER A 178 17.66 29.88 -23.09
CA SER A 178 16.37 29.20 -23.24
C SER A 178 15.29 30.10 -23.87
N LYS A 179 15.34 31.42 -23.64
CA LYS A 179 14.37 32.38 -24.20
C LYS A 179 14.67 32.77 -25.65
N ASN A 180 15.90 32.58 -26.13
CA ASN A 180 16.31 32.87 -27.50
C ASN A 180 16.64 31.57 -28.26
N PRO A 181 15.64 30.84 -28.80
CA PRO A 181 15.87 29.58 -29.52
C PRO A 181 16.52 29.76 -30.90
N LYS A 182 16.90 30.98 -31.31
CA LYS A 182 17.30 31.27 -32.70
C LYS A 182 18.79 31.06 -33.03
N HIS A 183 19.64 30.70 -32.08
CA HIS A 183 21.04 30.36 -32.36
C HIS A 183 21.40 29.03 -31.70
N GLY A 184 20.97 27.93 -32.31
CA GLY A 184 21.68 26.66 -32.26
C GLY A 184 22.47 26.49 -33.58
N PRO A 185 23.61 25.78 -33.58
CA PRO A 185 24.22 25.32 -34.83
C PRO A 185 23.25 24.43 -35.62
#